data_AF-A7XM69-F1
#
_entry.id   AF-A7XM69-F1
#
_cell.length_a   1.000
_cell.length_b   1.000
_cell.length_c   1.000
_cell.angle_alpha   90.00
_cell.angle_beta   90.00
_cell.angle_gamma   90.00
#
_symmetry.space_group_name_H-M   'P 1'
#
loop_
_entity.id
_entity.type
_entity.pdbx_description
1 polymer ?
#
loop_
_entity_poly.entity_id
_entity_poly.type
_entity_poly.pdbx_seq_one_letter_code
_entity_poly.pdbx_strand_id
1 'polypeptide(L)'
;RNATLPNIDLESISFYEKGQNCNPVGTTSAFAIYQFPVTACGTVVIEEPGVVIYQNKMSSSFEVVTGPYGSITRDAYYELWVQCRYVGTIVEALVIEVGLVPQPNPVAAVGPLRVELKLANGHCIAKGCIEEEE
;
A
#
# COMPACT_ATOMS: atom_id res chain seq x y z
N ARG A 1 -16.32 19.75 -15.41
CA ARG A 1 -16.49 19.37 -13.98
C ARG A 1 -17.94 19.69 -13.64
N ASN A 2 -18.80 18.68 -13.47
CA ASN A 2 -20.22 18.90 -13.16
C ASN A 2 -20.32 19.33 -11.69
N ALA A 3 -20.67 20.59 -11.46
CA ALA A 3 -20.98 21.13 -10.14
C ALA A 3 -22.45 21.58 -10.15
N THR A 4 -23.13 21.50 -9.02
CA THR A 4 -24.47 22.09 -8.86
C THR A 4 -24.36 23.61 -8.98
N LEU A 5 -25.34 24.25 -9.63
CA LEU A 5 -25.48 25.71 -9.65
C LEU A 5 -26.86 26.06 -9.06
N PRO A 6 -26.92 26.82 -7.94
CA PRO A 6 -25.80 27.33 -7.14
C PRO A 6 -24.95 26.21 -6.50
N ASN A 7 -23.72 26.57 -6.10
CA ASN A 7 -22.85 25.64 -5.38
C ASN A 7 -23.57 25.16 -4.13
N ILE A 8 -23.53 23.85 -3.88
CA ILE A 8 -24.09 23.27 -2.67
C ILE A 8 -23.40 23.85 -1.44
N ASP A 9 -24.20 24.16 -0.41
CA ASP A 9 -23.67 24.47 0.91
C ASP A 9 -23.12 23.19 1.54
N LEU A 10 -21.82 23.19 1.86
CA LEU A 10 -21.18 22.01 2.43
C LEU A 10 -21.54 21.81 3.90
N GLU A 11 -22.07 22.84 4.57
CA GLU A 11 -22.52 22.77 5.96
C GLU A 11 -23.92 22.17 6.09
N SER A 12 -24.72 22.16 5.01
CA SER A 12 -26.06 21.58 5.00
C SER A 12 -26.07 20.05 4.84
N ILE A 13 -24.92 19.45 4.49
CA ILE A 13 -24.77 18.01 4.31
C ILE A 13 -24.65 17.33 5.67
N SER A 14 -25.52 16.37 5.93
CA SER A 14 -25.54 15.64 7.20
C SER A 14 -25.86 14.16 7.03
N PHE A 15 -25.44 13.38 8.02
CA PHE A 15 -25.85 11.98 8.13
C PHE A 15 -27.29 11.86 8.59
N TYR A 16 -27.92 10.73 8.25
CA TYR A 16 -29.28 10.43 8.70
C TYR A 16 -29.39 10.42 10.24
N GLU A 17 -28.41 9.83 10.92
CA GLU A 17 -28.36 9.82 12.37
C GLU A 17 -27.53 11.01 12.89
N LYS A 18 -28.08 11.73 13.87
CA LYS A 18 -27.41 12.85 14.52
C LYS A 18 -26.59 12.36 15.70
N GLY A 19 -25.34 12.81 15.81
CA GLY A 19 -24.45 12.48 16.91
C GLY A 19 -23.30 13.48 17.00
N GLN A 20 -22.62 13.53 18.15
CA GLN A 20 -21.52 14.46 18.38
C GLN A 20 -20.42 14.35 17.31
N ASN A 21 -20.14 13.12 16.85
CA ASN A 21 -19.11 12.82 15.85
C ASN A 21 -19.64 12.77 14.40
N CYS A 22 -20.91 13.09 14.17
CA CYS A 22 -21.56 12.99 12.86
C CYS A 22 -21.61 14.32 12.12
N ASN A 23 -20.96 15.34 12.66
CA ASN A 23 -20.80 16.65 12.04
C ASN A 23 -19.43 16.72 11.35
N PRO A 24 -19.26 17.60 10.35
CA PRO A 24 -17.95 17.80 9.74
C PRO A 24 -16.95 18.30 10.79
N VAL A 25 -15.75 17.71 10.78
CA VAL A 25 -14.63 18.14 11.63
C VAL A 25 -13.88 19.34 11.05
N GLY A 26 -14.10 19.64 9.77
CA GLY A 26 -13.58 20.83 9.11
C GLY A 26 -14.27 21.06 7.78
N THR A 27 -14.57 22.32 7.48
CA THR A 27 -15.20 22.77 6.24
C THR A 27 -14.37 23.87 5.59
N THR A 28 -14.36 23.88 4.26
CA THR A 28 -13.82 24.95 3.42
C THR A 28 -14.84 25.28 2.34
N SER A 29 -14.60 26.30 1.52
CA SER A 29 -15.46 26.59 0.37
C SER A 29 -15.43 25.51 -0.73
N ALA A 30 -14.56 24.50 -0.63
CA ALA A 30 -14.36 23.48 -1.66
C ALA A 30 -14.59 22.04 -1.18
N PHE A 31 -14.42 21.76 0.12
CA PHE A 31 -14.59 20.42 0.69
C PHE A 31 -14.97 20.48 2.17
N ALA A 32 -15.68 19.45 2.63
CA ALA A 32 -15.96 19.15 4.02
C ALA A 32 -15.36 17.79 4.40
N ILE A 33 -14.83 17.69 5.61
CA ILE A 33 -14.19 16.49 6.14
C ILE A 33 -15.05 15.94 7.27
N TYR A 34 -15.39 14.66 7.20
CA TYR A 34 -16.12 13.94 8.23
C TYR A 34 -15.23 12.84 8.81
N GLN A 35 -15.23 12.71 10.13
CA GLN A 35 -14.47 11.68 10.83
C GLN A 35 -15.35 11.05 11.91
N PHE A 36 -15.73 9.79 11.69
CA PHE A 36 -16.63 9.06 12.56
C PHE A 36 -16.27 7.57 12.56
N PRO A 37 -16.57 6.81 13.63
CA PRO A 37 -16.42 5.36 13.64
C PRO A 37 -17.25 4.70 12.54
N VAL A 38 -16.73 3.63 11.94
CA VAL A 38 -17.38 2.93 10.82
C VAL A 38 -18.76 2.32 11.19
N THR A 39 -19.07 2.21 12.48
CA THR A 39 -20.36 1.72 13.00
C THR A 39 -21.29 2.81 13.50
N ALA A 40 -20.91 4.09 13.38
CA ALA A 40 -21.66 5.22 13.91
C ALA A 40 -22.45 5.96 12.80
N CYS A 41 -23.18 7.00 13.19
CA CYS A 41 -23.85 7.95 12.29
C CYS A 41 -24.85 7.30 11.33
N GLY A 42 -25.54 6.24 11.76
CA GLY A 42 -26.53 5.52 10.97
C GLY A 42 -25.92 4.54 9.97
N THR A 43 -24.66 4.14 10.15
CA THR A 43 -24.02 3.17 9.26
C THR A 43 -24.67 1.80 9.42
N VAL A 44 -25.07 1.22 8.30
CA VAL A 44 -25.63 -0.14 8.21
C VAL A 44 -24.50 -1.10 7.87
N VAL A 45 -24.45 -2.22 8.58
CA VAL A 45 -23.50 -3.31 8.32
C VAL A 45 -24.19 -4.39 7.50
N ILE A 46 -23.55 -4.80 6.42
CA ILE A 46 -24.01 -5.87 5.53
C ILE A 46 -22.90 -6.92 5.49
N GLU A 47 -23.24 -8.14 5.88
CA GLU A 47 -22.31 -9.27 5.88
C GLU A 47 -22.53 -10.11 4.62
N GLU A 48 -21.48 -10.24 3.82
CA GLU A 48 -21.39 -11.13 2.67
C GLU A 48 -20.32 -12.22 2.92
N PRO A 49 -20.37 -13.36 2.24
CA PRO A 49 -19.33 -14.39 2.38
C PRO A 49 -17.93 -13.81 2.11
N GLY A 50 -17.11 -13.74 3.16
CA GLY A 50 -15.73 -13.22 3.09
C GLY A 50 -15.59 -11.70 3.00
N VAL A 51 -16.68 -10.92 3.08
CA VAL A 51 -16.63 -9.45 3.03
C VAL A 51 -17.63 -8.84 4.01
N VAL A 52 -17.19 -7.86 4.80
CA VAL A 52 -18.07 -7.01 5.60
C VAL A 52 -18.16 -5.64 4.94
N ILE A 53 -19.38 -5.18 4.70
CA ILE A 53 -19.67 -3.92 4.03
C ILE A 53 -20.32 -2.97 5.03
N TYR A 54 -19.74 -1.80 5.19
CA TYR A 54 -20.31 -0.71 5.97
C TYR A 54 -20.85 0.35 5.00
N GLN A 55 -22.14 0.63 5.07
CA GLN A 55 -22.82 1.53 4.17
C GLN A 55 -23.50 2.66 4.95
N ASN A 56 -23.26 3.90 4.52
CA ASN A 56 -23.83 5.08 5.12
C ASN A 56 -24.40 6.01 4.04
N LYS A 57 -25.38 6.84 4.41
CA LYS A 57 -26.01 7.83 3.54
C LYS A 57 -25.89 9.24 4.13
N MET A 58 -25.34 10.15 3.36
CA MET A 58 -25.36 11.59 3.61
C MET A 58 -26.42 12.25 2.73
N SER A 59 -27.12 13.26 3.25
CA SER A 59 -28.11 14.01 2.49
C SER A 59 -28.09 15.49 2.84
N SER A 60 -28.48 16.33 1.88
CA SER A 60 -28.82 17.74 2.07
C SER A 60 -30.22 17.98 1.52
N SER A 61 -31.08 18.61 2.33
CA SER A 61 -32.40 19.06 1.89
C SER A 61 -32.30 20.33 1.05
N PHE A 62 -33.30 20.55 0.20
CA PHE A 62 -33.46 21.82 -0.50
C PHE A 62 -34.06 22.88 0.44
N GLU A 63 -33.55 24.10 0.37
CA GLU A 63 -34.13 25.23 1.11
C GLU A 63 -35.18 25.95 0.28
N VAL A 64 -36.33 26.22 0.90
CA VAL A 64 -37.43 27.00 0.32
C VAL A 64 -37.55 28.33 1.04
N VAL A 65 -37.29 29.41 0.33
CA VAL A 65 -37.47 30.77 0.83
C VAL A 65 -38.85 31.26 0.41
N THR A 66 -39.67 31.64 1.38
CA THR A 66 -41.03 32.16 1.13
C THR A 66 -41.04 33.67 1.29
N GLY A 67 -41.49 34.36 0.24
CA GLY A 67 -41.67 35.81 0.21
C GLY A 67 -43.13 36.20 -0.06
N PRO A 68 -43.44 37.51 -0.04
CA PRO A 68 -44.80 38.02 -0.24
C PRO A 68 -45.39 37.72 -1.62
N TYR A 69 -44.56 37.34 -2.60
CA TYR A 69 -44.98 37.03 -3.97
C TYR A 69 -44.81 35.55 -4.35
N GLY A 70 -44.49 34.67 -3.39
CA GLY A 70 -44.34 33.22 -3.63
C GLY A 70 -43.12 32.61 -2.93
N SER A 71 -42.93 31.32 -3.17
CA SER A 71 -41.82 30.54 -2.63
C SER A 71 -40.84 30.13 -3.72
N ILE A 72 -39.54 30.20 -3.43
CA ILE A 72 -38.46 29.85 -4.36
C ILE A 72 -37.58 28.79 -3.68
N THR A 73 -37.25 27.73 -4.42
CA THR A 73 -36.25 26.74 -3.99
C THR A 73 -34.87 27.20 -4.45
N ARG A 74 -33.95 27.45 -3.52
CA ARG A 74 -32.60 27.93 -3.86
C ARG A 74 -31.63 26.80 -4.16
N ASP A 75 -31.77 25.67 -3.47
CA ASP A 75 -30.78 24.61 -3.47
C ASP A 75 -31.36 23.29 -3.99
N ALA A 76 -30.50 22.44 -4.54
CA ALA A 76 -30.89 21.13 -5.02
C ALA A 76 -30.87 20.10 -3.89
N TYR A 77 -31.78 19.13 -3.95
CA TYR A 77 -31.68 17.92 -3.14
C TYR A 77 -30.42 17.14 -3.51
N TYR A 78 -29.63 16.76 -2.51
CA TYR A 78 -28.39 16.01 -2.70
C TYR A 78 -28.37 14.78 -1.79
N GLU A 79 -27.98 13.64 -2.35
CA GLU A 79 -27.73 12.40 -1.62
C GLU A 79 -26.42 11.78 -2.06
N LEU A 80 -25.64 11.31 -1.08
CA LEU A 80 -24.39 10.60 -1.29
C LEU A 80 -24.39 9.31 -0.48
N TRP A 81 -24.12 8.20 -1.16
CA TRP A 81 -23.89 6.90 -0.54
C TRP A 81 -22.39 6.68 -0.35
N VAL A 82 -22.00 6.34 0.87
CA VAL A 82 -20.62 6.02 1.25
C VAL A 82 -20.58 4.54 1.61
N GLN A 83 -19.65 3.81 1.01
CA GLN A 83 -19.50 2.37 1.23
C GLN A 83 -18.04 2.00 1.47
N CYS A 84 -17.76 1.34 2.59
CA CYS A 84 -16.47 0.77 2.92
C CYS A 84 -16.58 -0.75 2.94
N ARG A 85 -15.77 -1.45 2.13
CA ARG A 85 -15.77 -2.92 2.05
C ARG A 85 -14.49 -3.47 2.65
N TYR A 86 -14.60 -4.37 3.60
CA TYR A 86 -13.50 -5.05 4.26
C TYR A 86 -13.53 -6.52 3.89
N VAL A 87 -12.51 -6.98 3.16
CA VAL A 87 -12.39 -8.38 2.75
C VAL A 87 -11.66 -9.14 3.85
N GLY A 88 -12.22 -10.26 4.31
CA GLY A 88 -11.68 -11.11 5.37
C GLY A 88 -10.43 -11.91 4.99
N THR A 89 -9.66 -11.47 3.99
CA THR A 89 -8.38 -12.04 3.62
C THR A 89 -7.29 -11.25 4.31
N ILE A 90 -6.85 -11.70 5.48
CA ILE A 90 -5.70 -11.11 6.18
C ILE A 90 -4.44 -11.50 5.42
N VAL A 91 -3.83 -10.55 4.70
CA VAL A 91 -2.48 -10.70 4.15
C VAL A 91 -1.52 -10.09 5.15
N GLU A 92 -1.17 -10.83 6.20
CA GLU A 92 -0.12 -10.40 7.12
C GLU A 92 1.24 -10.60 6.45
N ALA A 93 1.99 -9.51 6.29
CA ALA A 93 3.36 -9.57 5.77
C ALA A 93 4.28 -10.10 6.88
N LEU A 94 4.57 -11.40 6.86
CA LEU A 94 5.59 -11.98 7.73
C LEU A 94 6.98 -11.61 7.20
N VAL A 95 7.72 -10.81 7.96
CA VAL A 95 9.13 -10.50 7.67
C VAL A 95 10.01 -11.50 8.42
N ILE A 96 10.67 -12.39 7.67
CA ILE A 96 11.63 -13.36 8.22
C ILE A 96 13.04 -12.87 7.88
N GLU A 97 13.82 -12.53 8.91
CA GLU A 97 15.26 -12.35 8.77
C GLU A 97 15.96 -13.70 8.96
N VAL A 98 16.47 -14.27 7.87
CA VAL A 98 17.25 -15.51 7.92
C VAL A 98 18.72 -15.16 8.16
N GLY A 99 19.20 -15.37 9.38
CA GLY A 99 20.62 -15.30 9.71
C GLY A 99 21.38 -16.47 9.10
N LEU A 100 22.20 -16.22 8.07
CA LEU A 100 23.07 -17.24 7.49
C LEU A 100 24.21 -17.56 8.47
N VAL A 101 24.50 -18.85 8.65
CA VAL A 101 25.65 -19.31 9.44
C VAL A 101 26.95 -18.92 8.72
N PRO A 102 28.00 -18.46 9.44
CA PRO A 102 29.29 -18.16 8.83
C PRO A 102 29.85 -19.37 8.09
N GLN A 103 30.50 -19.10 6.94
CA GLN A 103 31.12 -20.13 6.11
C GLN A 103 32.21 -20.87 6.90
N PRO A 104 32.33 -22.20 6.76
CA PRO A 104 33.40 -22.96 7.42
C PRO A 104 34.77 -22.48 6.92
N ASN A 105 35.74 -22.47 7.84
CA ASN A 105 37.09 -22.00 7.53
C ASN A 105 37.74 -22.87 6.44
N PRO A 106 38.41 -22.27 5.44
CA PRO A 106 39.15 -23.03 4.45
C PRO A 106 40.28 -23.80 5.12
N VAL A 107 40.29 -25.12 4.94
CA VAL A 107 41.36 -25.99 5.40
C VAL A 107 42.37 -26.15 4.26
N ALA A 108 43.51 -25.48 4.38
CA ALA A 108 44.69 -25.75 3.56
C ALA A 108 45.74 -26.45 4.42
N ALA A 109 46.19 -27.62 3.99
CA ALA A 109 47.26 -28.36 4.65
C ALA A 109 48.49 -28.41 3.73
N VAL A 110 49.69 -28.23 4.31
CA VAL A 110 50.95 -28.36 3.59
C VAL A 110 51.22 -29.85 3.36
N GLY A 111 51.22 -30.27 2.08
CA GLY A 111 51.57 -31.63 1.68
C GLY A 111 53.04 -31.75 1.25
N PRO A 112 53.68 -32.92 1.42
CA PRO A 112 55.07 -33.10 1.02
C PRO A 112 55.22 -33.05 -0.51
N LEU A 113 56.05 -32.15 -0.99
CA LEU A 113 56.49 -32.09 -2.38
C LEU A 113 57.69 -33.04 -2.56
N ARG A 114 57.56 -34.03 -3.45
CA ARG A 114 58.70 -34.87 -3.87
C ARG A 114 59.35 -34.25 -5.10
N VAL A 115 60.64 -34.01 -5.01
CA VAL A 115 61.48 -33.53 -6.11
C VAL A 115 62.48 -34.63 -6.46
N GLU A 116 62.62 -34.93 -7.75
CA GLU A 116 63.63 -35.87 -8.24
C GLU A 116 64.59 -35.13 -9.18
N LEU A 117 65.89 -35.39 -9.01
CA LEU A 117 66.94 -34.97 -9.93
C LEU A 117 67.42 -36.20 -10.69
N LYS A 118 67.32 -36.18 -12.03
CA LYS A 118 67.87 -37.21 -12.90
C LYS A 118 68.98 -36.60 -13.74
N LEU A 119 70.15 -37.22 -13.69
CA LEU A 119 71.34 -36.81 -14.44
C LEU A 119 71.45 -37.74 -15.66
N ALA A 120 71.46 -37.17 -16.86
CA ALA A 120 71.71 -37.89 -18.11
C ALA A 120 73.17 -37.68 -18.56
N ASN A 121 73.71 -38.58 -19.39
CA ASN A 121 75.01 -38.40 -20.04
C ASN A 121 74.79 -37.76 -21.43
N GLY A 122 75.36 -36.57 -21.63
CA GLY A 122 75.30 -35.86 -22.90
C GLY A 122 76.14 -34.57 -22.83
N HIS A 123 76.61 -34.07 -23.97
CA HIS A 123 77.32 -32.80 -24.01
C HIS A 123 76.31 -31.65 -24.24
N CYS A 124 75.94 -30.97 -23.15
CA CYS A 124 74.93 -29.90 -23.16
C CYS A 124 75.54 -28.55 -22.79
N ILE A 125 75.12 -27.50 -23.50
CA ILE A 125 75.39 -26.10 -23.16
C ILE A 125 74.12 -25.45 -22.58
N ALA A 126 74.23 -24.24 -22.02
CA ALA A 126 73.15 -23.56 -21.29
C ALA A 126 71.79 -23.42 -22.02
N LYS A 127 71.72 -23.72 -23.32
CA LYS A 127 70.49 -23.64 -24.14
C LYS A 127 70.20 -24.90 -24.97
N GLY A 128 70.83 -26.04 -24.71
CA GLY A 128 70.51 -27.28 -25.42
C GLY A 128 71.59 -28.35 -25.33
N CYS A 129 71.18 -29.59 -25.62
CA CYS A 129 72.06 -30.75 -25.74
C CYS A 129 72.26 -31.10 -27.21
N ILE A 130 73.44 -31.62 -27.54
CA ILE A 130 73.70 -32.17 -28.87
C ILE A 130 72.97 -33.51 -28.96
N GLU A 131 72.06 -33.64 -29.92
CA GLU A 131 71.42 -34.91 -30.27
C GLU A 131 72.38 -35.68 -31.20
N GLU A 132 72.70 -36.94 -30.87
CA GLU A 132 73.41 -37.82 -31.80
C GLU A 132 72.41 -38.22 -32.90
N GLU A 133 72.64 -37.77 -34.14
CA GLU A 133 71.86 -38.20 -35.31
C GLU A 133 72.15 -39.69 -35.58
N GLU A 134 71.18 -40.56 -35.31
CA GLU A 134 71.13 -41.95 -35.81
C GLU A 134 70.34 -42.03 -37.12
#